data_AF-A0A7X8VDY3-F1
#
_entry.id   AF-A0A7X8VDY3-F1
#
_cell.length_a   1.000
_cell.length_b   1.000
_cell.length_c   1.000
_cell.angle_alpha   90.00
_cell.angle_beta   90.00
_cell.angle_gamma   90.00
#
_symmetry.space_group_name_H-M   'P 1'
#
loop_
_entity.id
_entity.type
_entity.pdbx_description
1 polymer ?
#
loop_
_entity_poly.entity_id
_entity_poly.type
_entity_poly.pdbx_seq_one_letter_code
_entity_poly.pdbx_strand_id
1 'polypeptide(L)' 'KNRRAAIVNLEKLDRENAKRILDFMSGSIYALSGTVKKIGPGIFLFAPDNVDVSGLEAEEGNQDKSSLISN' A
#
# COMPACT_ATOMS: atom_id res chain seq x y z
N LYS A 1 9.12 -1.09 19.11
CA LYS A 1 8.01 -0.87 18.14
C LYS A 1 7.65 -2.23 17.57
N ASN A 2 6.37 -2.64 17.63
CA ASN A 2 5.96 -3.99 17.23
C ASN A 2 5.97 -4.11 15.70
N ARG A 3 6.89 -4.90 15.13
CA ARG A 3 7.06 -5.08 13.67
C ARG A 3 5.98 -6.00 13.07
N ARG A 4 4.74 -5.53 13.04
CA ARG A 4 3.58 -6.28 12.53
C ARG A 4 3.14 -5.73 11.19
N ALA A 5 2.66 -6.61 10.31
CA ALA A 5 1.95 -6.20 9.11
C ALA A 5 0.57 -5.62 9.46
N ALA A 6 0.06 -4.74 8.62
CA ALA A 6 -1.26 -4.12 8.75
C ALA A 6 -2.01 -4.14 7.43
N ILE A 7 -3.31 -4.45 7.49
CA ILE A 7 -4.23 -4.37 6.34
C ILE A 7 -5.11 -3.14 6.54
N VAL A 8 -5.24 -2.33 5.50
CA VAL A 8 -6.03 -1.10 5.48
C VAL A 8 -7.05 -1.18 4.36
N ASN A 9 -8.33 -1.03 4.71
CA ASN A 9 -9.43 -0.92 3.77
C ASN A 9 -9.83 0.56 3.61
N LEU A 10 -9.71 1.07 2.39
CA LEU A 10 -10.03 2.41 1.95
C LEU A 10 -11.20 2.45 0.94
N GLU A 11 -11.95 1.35 0.76
CA GLU A 11 -13.05 1.26 -0.21
C GLU A 11 -14.16 2.28 0.02
N LYS A 12 -14.35 2.70 1.28
CA LYS A 12 -15.36 3.69 1.68
C LYS A 12 -14.85 5.12 1.68
N LEU A 13 -13.60 5.34 1.32
CA LEU A 13 -13.03 6.68 1.19
C LEU A 13 -13.10 7.13 -0.27
N ASP A 14 -13.31 8.43 -0.45
CA ASP A 14 -13.07 9.07 -1.73
C ASP A 14 -11.60 8.94 -2.14
N ARG A 15 -11.37 8.99 -3.46
CA ARG A 15 -10.04 8.81 -4.05
C ARG A 15 -9.00 9.78 -3.48
N GLU A 16 -9.40 11.00 -3.14
CA GLU A 16 -8.50 12.05 -2.69
C GLU A 16 -8.00 11.76 -1.26
N ASN A 17 -8.92 11.45 -0.35
CA ASN A 17 -8.55 11.08 1.02
C ASN A 17 -7.83 9.72 1.08
N ALA A 18 -8.24 8.74 0.27
CA ALA A 18 -7.54 7.46 0.17
C ALA A 18 -6.08 7.65 -0.27
N LYS A 19 -5.82 8.53 -1.24
CA LYS A 19 -4.46 8.86 -1.70
C LYS A 19 -3.64 9.52 -0.58
N ARG A 20 -4.19 10.50 0.14
CA ARG A 20 -3.48 11.18 1.24
C ARG A 20 -3.07 10.20 2.35
N ILE A 21 -3.94 9.25 2.70
CA ILE A 21 -3.61 8.20 3.68
C ILE A 21 -2.51 7.29 3.16
N LEU A 22 -2.61 6.86 1.89
CA LEU A 22 -1.61 6.01 1.28
C LEU A 22 -0.24 6.69 1.22
N ASP A 23 -0.17 7.96 0.84
CA ASP A 23 1.06 8.74 0.78
C ASP A 23 1.72 8.84 2.18
N PHE A 24 0.92 9.11 3.22
CA PHE A 24 1.40 9.18 4.60
C PHE A 24 1.95 7.83 5.10
N MET A 25 1.20 6.74 4.87
CA MET A 25 1.62 5.41 5.32
C MET A 25 2.82 4.89 4.52
N SER A 26 2.90 5.19 3.23
CA SER A 26 4.02 4.81 2.37
C SER A 26 5.32 5.47 2.83
N GLY A 27 5.29 6.72 3.27
CA GLY A 27 6.46 7.37 3.88
C GLY A 27 6.96 6.66 5.14
N SER A 28 6.04 6.15 5.97
CA SER A 28 6.38 5.40 7.18
C SER A 28 6.95 4.01 6.87
N ILE A 29 6.42 3.33 5.86
CA ILE A 29 6.92 2.02 5.43
C ILE A 29 8.26 2.12 4.72
N TYR A 30 8.47 3.16 3.91
CA TYR A 30 9.75 3.42 3.25
C TYR A 30 10.87 3.59 4.28
N ALA A 31 10.62 4.33 5.37
CA ALA A 31 11.57 4.49 6.47
C ALA A 31 11.85 3.20 7.25
N LEU A 32 10.95 2.21 7.17
CA LEU A 32 11.08 0.90 7.81
C LEU A 32 11.56 -0.19 6.83
N SER A 33 11.97 0.20 5.61
CA SER A 33 12.35 -0.73 4.53
C SER A 33 11.29 -1.82 4.29
N GLY A 34 10.02 -1.50 4.50
CA GLY A 34 8.91 -2.42 4.27
C GLY A 34 8.34 -2.28 2.85
N THR A 35 7.32 -3.09 2.58
CA THR A 35 6.60 -3.14 1.31
C THR A 35 5.14 -2.74 1.51
N VAL A 36 4.60 -2.01 0.53
CA VAL A 36 3.16 -1.77 0.40
C VAL A 36 2.64 -2.58 -0.78
N LYS A 37 1.55 -3.31 -0.59
CA LYS A 37 0.95 -4.16 -1.63
C LYS A 37 -0.55 -3.96 -1.70
N LYS A 38 -1.09 -3.72 -2.89
CA LYS A 38 -2.53 -3.70 -3.11
C LYS A 38 -3.03 -5.14 -3.18
N ILE A 39 -4.02 -5.50 -2.38
CA ILE A 39 -4.54 -6.88 -2.27
C ILE A 39 -6.02 -6.98 -2.65
N GLY A 40 -6.64 -5.84 -3.00
CA GLY A 40 -8.01 -5.74 -3.49
C GLY A 40 -8.35 -4.31 -3.88
N PRO A 41 -9.56 -4.05 -4.41
CA PRO A 41 -10.07 -2.70 -4.63
C PRO A 41 -10.04 -1.92 -3.31
N GLY A 42 -9.32 -0.81 -3.23
CA GLY A 42 -9.21 -0.03 -2.00
C GLY A 42 -8.54 -0.72 -0.81
N ILE A 43 -8.03 -1.95 -0.93
CA ILE A 43 -7.42 -2.69 0.19
C ILE A 43 -5.91 -2.80 -0.01
N PHE A 44 -5.16 -2.40 1.01
CA PHE A 44 -3.70 -2.33 1.02
C PHE A 44 -3.10 -3.07 2.21
N LEU A 45 -2.02 -3.80 1.95
CA LEU A 45 -1.17 -4.46 2.93
C LEU A 45 0.11 -3.65 3.11
N PHE A 46 0.45 -3.34 4.35
CA PHE A 46 1.71 -2.71 4.76
C PHE A 46 2.50 -3.75 5.55
N ALA A 47 3.59 -4.24 4.98
CA ALA A 47 4.43 -5.28 5.55
C ALA A 47 5.84 -4.74 5.84
N PRO A 48 6.30 -4.72 7.09
CA PRO A 48 7.71 -4.39 7.40
C PRO A 48 8.66 -5.48 6.89
N ASP A 49 9.96 -5.15 6.80
CA ASP A 49 11.07 -6.00 6.31
C ASP A 49 11.11 -7.45 6.86
N ASN A 50 10.57 -7.68 8.04
CA ASN A 50 10.54 -8.97 8.73
C ASN A 50 9.31 -9.83 8.38
N VAL A 51 8.45 -9.39 7.46
CA VAL A 51 7.27 -10.13 7.02
C VAL A 51 7.41 -10.43 5.53
N ASP A 52 7.58 -11.71 5.19
CA ASP A 52 7.54 -12.17 3.81
C ASP A 52 6.10 -12.27 3.31
N VAL A 53 5.88 -11.86 2.05
CA VAL A 53 4.55 -11.74 1.44
C VAL A 53 4.54 -12.47 0.10
N SER A 54 4.29 -13.78 0.15
CA SER A 54 4.16 -14.65 -1.03
C SER A 54 2.70 -14.81 -1.46
N GLY A 55 2.44 -15.13 -2.73
CA GLY A 55 1.11 -15.54 -3.22
C GLY A 55 0.05 -14.44 -3.36
N LEU A 56 0.37 -13.19 -3.05
CA LEU A 56 -0.50 -12.06 -3.38
C LEU A 56 -0.21 -11.59 -4.80
N GLU A 57 -0.92 -12.15 -5.77
CA GLU A 57 -0.97 -11.63 -7.13
C GLU A 57 -2.03 -10.54 -7.15
N ALA A 58 -1.60 -9.29 -7.14
CA ALA A 58 -2.51 -8.20 -7.44
C ALA A 58 -2.90 -8.36 -8.91
N GLU A 59 -4.17 -8.62 -9.19
CA GLU A 59 -4.74 -8.45 -10.52
C GLU A 59 -4.41 -7.01 -10.95
N GLU A 60 -3.38 -6.83 -11.79
CA GLU A 60 -2.97 -5.53 -12.31
C GLU A 60 -4.05 -5.06 -13.29
N GLY A 61 -5.10 -4.47 -12.75
CA GLY A 61 -6.01 -3.61 -13.49
C GLY A 61 -5.21 -2.44 -14.06
N ASN A 62 -4.98 -2.50 -15.36
CA ASN A 62 -4.39 -1.46 -16.21
C ASN A 62 -4.96 -0.06 -15.86
N GLN A 63 -4.11 0.97 -15.92
CA GLN A 63 -4.35 2.42 -15.73
C GLN A 63 -4.21 2.97 -14.29
N ASP A 64 -3.00 3.42 -13.91
CA ASP A 64 -2.69 4.65 -13.10
C ASP A 64 -1.20 4.69 -12.65
N LYS A 65 -0.36 3.71 -13.04
CA LYS A 65 1.05 3.63 -12.57
C LYS A 65 1.98 4.67 -13.21
N SER A 66 1.57 5.35 -14.29
CA SER A 66 2.43 6.29 -15.02
C SER A 66 2.41 7.73 -14.50
N SER A 67 1.49 8.08 -13.58
CA SER A 67 1.32 9.49 -13.14
C SER A 67 1.66 9.72 -11.66
N LEU A 68 1.99 8.68 -10.90
CA LEU A 68 2.22 8.78 -9.46
C LEU A 68 3.71 8.66 -9.06
N ILE A 69 4.61 8.37 -10.00
CA ILE A 69 6.04 8.12 -9.72
C ILE A 69 7.03 8.90 -10.61
N SER A 70 6.59 9.87 -11.42
CA SER A 70 7.52 10.73 -12.17
C SER A 70 7.75 12.05 -11.42
N ASN A 71 8.99 12.26 -10.98
CA ASN A 71 9.61 13.58 -10.84
C ASN A 71 10.51 13.83 -12.06
#